data_AF-A0A553KG34-F1
#
_entry.id   AF-A0A553KG34-F1
#
_cell.length_a   1.000
_cell.length_b   1.000
_cell.length_c   1.000
_cell.angle_alpha   90.00
_cell.angle_beta   90.00
_cell.angle_gamma   90.00
#
_symmetry.space_group_name_H-M   'P 1'
#
loop_
_entity.id
_entity.type
_entity.pdbx_description
1 polymer ?
#
loop_
_entity_poly.entity_id
_entity_poly.type
_entity_poly.pdbx_seq_one_letter_code
_entity_poly.pdbx_strand_id
1 'polypeptide(L)'
;MKQVILKVTETLSYGREVKVEIPDEMTEAELNNVLDAAQREEFMSDFIYFLERKGLKLIGPVDEDMDSPDHAEIECDEYEFVEEEENRDAS
;
A
#
# COMPACT_ATOMS: atom_id res chain seq x y z
N MET A 1 -10.77 -10.89 4.95
CA MET A 1 -9.84 -9.99 4.25
C MET A 1 -9.02 -9.31 5.32
N LYS A 2 -7.72 -9.08 5.07
CA LYS A 2 -6.84 -8.41 6.03
C LYS A 2 -6.57 -6.99 5.57
N GLN A 3 -6.62 -6.04 6.50
CA GLN A 3 -6.25 -4.66 6.21
C GLN A 3 -4.76 -4.46 6.45
N VAL A 4 -4.12 -3.77 5.52
CA VAL A 4 -2.69 -3.48 5.54
C VAL A 4 -2.49 -2.00 5.23
N ILE A 5 -1.65 -1.34 6.02
CA ILE A 5 -1.16 0.01 5.74
C ILE A 5 0.21 -0.14 5.11
N LEU A 6 0.34 0.26 3.84
CA LEU A 6 1.61 0.33 3.13
C LEU A 6 2.21 1.71 3.36
N LYS A 7 3.51 1.77 3.67
CA LYS A 7 4.27 3.02 3.70
C LYS A 7 5.03 3.14 2.41
N VAL A 8 4.63 4.10 1.59
CA VAL A 8 5.21 4.33 0.27
C VAL A 8 6.04 5.62 0.34
N THR A 9 7.30 5.55 -0.04
CA THR A 9 8.20 6.69 -0.10
C THR A 9 8.47 7.01 -1.56
N GLU A 10 8.27 8.28 -1.95
CA GLU A 10 8.68 8.78 -3.25
C GLU A 10 10.03 9.49 -3.09
N THR A 11 11.04 9.05 -3.83
CA THR A 11 12.42 9.56 -3.77
C THR A 11 12.48 10.97 -4.36
N LEU A 12 11.97 11.96 -3.61
CA LEU A 12 12.32 13.38 -3.65
C LEU A 12 11.52 14.30 -2.71
N SER A 13 10.49 13.87 -1.93
CA SER A 13 10.05 14.63 -0.73
C SER A 13 8.87 14.10 0.10
N TYR A 14 8.16 13.04 -0.31
CA TYR A 14 6.87 12.72 0.31
C TYR A 14 6.74 11.24 0.70
N GLY A 15 6.38 11.00 1.95
CA GLY A 15 5.92 9.69 2.42
C GLY A 15 4.39 9.66 2.39
N ARG A 16 3.81 8.63 1.78
CA ARG A 16 2.37 8.41 1.69
C ARG A 16 2.00 7.11 2.41
N GLU A 17 0.88 7.12 3.10
CA GLU A 17 0.26 5.90 3.61
C GLU A 17 -0.84 5.44 2.66
N VAL A 18 -0.74 4.20 2.19
CA VAL A 18 -1.72 3.58 1.29
C VAL A 18 -2.39 2.43 2.03
N LYS A 19 -3.68 2.58 2.33
CA LYS A 19 -4.44 1.53 3.01
C LYS A 19 -5.05 0.58 1.99
N VAL A 20 -4.73 -0.70 2.10
CA VAL A 20 -5.23 -1.76 1.21
C VAL A 20 -5.84 -2.92 1.97
N GLU A 21 -6.80 -3.59 1.34
CA GLU A 21 -7.28 -4.91 1.72
C GLU A 21 -6.59 -5.98 0.88
N ILE A 22 -6.09 -7.01 1.55
CA ILE A 22 -5.49 -8.18 0.92
C ILE A 22 -6.33 -9.44 1.18
N PRO A 23 -6.31 -10.45 0.27
CA PRO A 23 -6.96 -11.73 0.49
C PRO A 23 -6.40 -12.46 1.72
N ASP A 24 -7.25 -13.18 2.48
CA ASP A 24 -6.82 -13.88 3.71
C ASP A 24 -5.79 -14.98 3.43
N GLU A 25 -5.90 -15.59 2.25
CA GLU A 25 -5.02 -16.64 1.72
C GLU A 25 -3.67 -16.11 1.21
N MET A 26 -3.56 -14.79 0.98
CA MET A 26 -2.31 -14.19 0.52
C MET A 26 -1.27 -14.23 1.64
N THR A 27 -0.14 -14.85 1.34
CA THR A 27 0.99 -14.93 2.26
C THR A 27 1.82 -13.65 2.23
N GLU A 28 2.58 -13.43 3.30
CA GLU A 28 3.54 -12.31 3.39
C GLU A 28 4.57 -12.34 2.24
N ALA A 29 5.02 -13.53 1.85
CA ALA A 29 5.94 -13.70 0.72
C ALA A 29 5.29 -13.30 -0.62
N GLU A 30 4.02 -13.64 -0.84
CA GLU A 30 3.28 -13.22 -2.04
C GLU A 30 3.04 -11.71 -2.04
N LEU A 31 2.73 -11.13 -0.88
CA LEU A 31 2.61 -9.68 -0.72
C LEU A 31 3.92 -8.98 -1.08
N ASN A 32 5.05 -9.39 -0.50
CA ASN A 32 6.36 -8.82 -0.81
C ASN A 32 6.68 -8.89 -2.31
N ASN A 33 6.41 -10.03 -2.97
CA ASN A 33 6.62 -10.16 -4.41
C ASN A 33 5.74 -9.19 -5.23
N VAL A 34 4.51 -8.93 -4.78
CA VAL A 34 3.62 -7.96 -5.42
C VAL A 34 4.15 -6.54 -5.23
N LEU A 35 4.58 -6.19 -4.02
CA LEU A 35 5.14 -4.87 -3.71
C LEU A 35 6.45 -4.63 -4.48
N ASP A 36 7.39 -5.58 -4.50
CA ASP A 36 8.63 -5.51 -5.28
C ASP A 36 8.39 -5.29 -6.79
N ALA A 37 7.31 -5.87 -7.31
CA ALA A 37 6.93 -5.68 -8.70
C ALA A 37 6.31 -4.31 -8.95
N ALA A 38 5.47 -3.83 -8.01
CA ALA A 38 4.79 -2.55 -8.10
C ALA A 38 5.76 -1.36 -7.97
N GLN A 39 6.83 -1.49 -7.18
CA GLN A 39 7.89 -0.47 -7.02
C GLN A 39 8.66 -0.15 -8.32
N ARG A 40 8.45 -0.93 -9.39
CA ARG A 40 9.05 -0.66 -10.71
C ARG A 40 8.26 0.36 -11.53
N GLU A 41 7.06 0.70 -11.09
CA GLU A 41 6.22 1.70 -11.75
C GLU A 41 6.76 3.10 -11.48
N GLU A 42 6.60 3.97 -12.46
CA GLU A 42 7.16 5.34 -12.46
C GLU A 42 6.24 6.35 -11.75
N PHE A 43 4.94 6.02 -11.66
CA PHE A 43 3.92 6.91 -11.11
C PHE A 43 3.11 6.22 -10.02
N MET A 44 2.73 6.97 -8.98
CA MET A 44 1.89 6.47 -7.88
C MET A 44 0.55 5.91 -8.39
N SER A 45 -0.02 6.52 -9.43
CA SER A 45 -1.25 6.02 -10.07
C SER A 45 -1.06 4.63 -10.68
N ASP A 46 0.09 4.38 -11.31
CA ASP A 46 0.41 3.09 -11.93
C ASP A 46 0.74 2.03 -10.88
N PHE A 47 1.43 2.43 -9.80
CA PHE A 47 1.63 1.61 -8.61
C PHE A 47 0.29 1.13 -8.03
N ILE A 48 -0.64 2.04 -7.74
CA ILE A 48 -1.97 1.71 -7.19
C ILE A 48 -2.74 0.81 -8.17
N TYR A 49 -2.74 1.16 -9.45
CA TYR A 49 -3.41 0.36 -10.49
C TYR A 49 -2.85 -1.06 -10.58
N PHE A 50 -1.52 -1.22 -10.41
CA PHE A 50 -0.88 -2.52 -10.38
C PHE A 50 -1.34 -3.34 -9.17
N LEU A 51 -1.41 -2.74 -7.97
CA LEU A 51 -1.90 -3.43 -6.76
C LEU A 51 -3.34 -3.93 -6.94
N GLU A 52 -4.23 -3.09 -7.47
CA GLU A 52 -5.62 -3.47 -7.76
C GLU A 52 -5.70 -4.63 -8.73
N ARG A 53 -4.86 -4.62 -9.78
CA ARG A 53 -4.76 -5.73 -10.73
C ARG A 53 -4.24 -7.03 -10.13
N LYS A 54 -3.54 -6.98 -9.00
CA LYS A 54 -3.08 -8.15 -8.23
C LYS A 54 -4.08 -8.59 -7.15
N GLY A 55 -5.21 -7.90 -7.04
CA GLY A 55 -6.30 -8.24 -6.13
C GLY A 55 -6.23 -7.53 -4.78
N LEU A 56 -5.32 -6.56 -4.61
CA LEU A 56 -5.24 -5.71 -3.42
C LEU A 56 -6.18 -4.53 -3.63
N LYS A 57 -7.15 -4.33 -2.74
CA LYS A 57 -8.15 -3.26 -2.91
C LYS A 57 -7.80 -2.05 -2.08
N LEU A 58 -7.81 -0.87 -2.67
CA LEU A 58 -7.64 0.37 -1.92
C LEU A 58 -8.86 0.61 -1.01
N ILE A 59 -8.63 0.87 0.29
CA ILE A 59 -9.69 1.08 1.29
C ILE A 59 -9.74 2.51 1.86
N GLY A 60 -8.94 3.42 1.30
CA GLY A 60 -8.95 4.82 1.68
C GLY A 60 -8.43 5.71 0.56
N PRO A 61 -8.70 7.02 0.60
CA PRO A 61 -8.05 7.95 -0.31
C PRO A 61 -6.54 7.89 -0.06
N VAL A 62 -5.77 7.77 -1.15
CA VAL A 62 -4.34 8.09 -1.10
C VAL A 62 -4.23 9.61 -1.03
N ASP A 63 -3.29 10.13 -0.26
CA ASP A 63 -3.01 11.56 -0.25
C ASP A 63 -2.55 11.95 -1.67
N GLU A 64 -3.45 12.51 -2.48
CA GLU A 64 -3.23 12.84 -3.90
C GLU A 64 -2.56 14.20 -4.05
N ASP A 65 -1.61 14.55 -3.19
CA ASP A 65 -0.84 15.78 -3.40
C ASP A 65 -0.13 15.65 -4.76
N MET A 66 -0.63 16.40 -5.74
CA MET A 66 -0.23 16.36 -7.15
C MET A 66 1.06 17.15 -7.39
N ASP A 67 1.67 17.66 -6.32
CA ASP A 67 3.02 18.23 -6.33
C ASP A 67 4.12 17.13 -6.39
N SER A 68 3.75 15.86 -6.64
CA SER A 68 4.75 14.84 -6.97
C SER A 68 5.42 15.19 -8.30
N PRO A 69 6.76 15.19 -8.35
CA PRO A 69 7.49 15.42 -9.58
C PRO A 69 7.08 14.40 -10.66
N ASP A 70 7.10 14.82 -11.93
CA ASP A 70 6.80 13.98 -13.11
C ASP A 70 7.65 12.68 -13.18
N HIS A 71 8.66 12.53 -12.33
CA HIS A 71 9.45 11.33 -12.14
C HIS A 71 9.79 11.18 -10.64
N ALA A 72 9.28 10.13 -10.00
CA ALA A 72 9.64 9.75 -8.64
C ALA A 72 9.93 8.24 -8.59
N GLU A 73 11.02 7.84 -7.96
CA GLU A 73 11.21 6.43 -7.63
C GLU A 73 10.28 6.07 -6.47
N ILE A 74 9.54 4.97 -6.61
CA ILE A 74 8.57 4.49 -5.61
C ILE A 74 9.21 3.39 -4.79
N GLU A 75 9.36 3.61 -3.49
CA GLU A 75 9.84 2.62 -2.52
C GLU A 75 8.70 2.22 -1.58
N CYS A 76 8.52 0.92 -1.34
CA CYS A 76 7.47 0.37 -0.48
C CYS A 76 7.99 -0.86 0.27
N ASP A 77 8.93 -0.63 1.18
CA ASP A 77 9.60 -1.68 1.96
C ASP A 77 8.96 -1.91 3.34
N GLU A 78 8.06 -1.03 3.78
CA GLU A 78 7.42 -1.08 5.09
C GLU A 78 5.90 -1.22 4.98
N TYR A 79 5.32 -2.12 5.78
CA TYR A 79 3.88 -2.24 5.92
C TYR A 79 3.48 -2.77 7.30
N GLU A 80 2.25 -2.46 7.71
CA GLU A 80 1.69 -2.85 9.00
C GLU A 80 0.31 -3.48 8.80
N PHE A 81 0.10 -4.67 9.36
CA PHE A 81 -1.23 -5.28 9.41
C PHE A 81 -2.07 -4.55 10.46
N VAL A 82 -3.26 -4.11 10.07
CA VAL A 82 -4.23 -3.58 11.02
C VAL A 82 -4.90 -4.78 11.67
N GLU A 83 -4.44 -5.16 12.86
CA GLU A 83 -5.20 -6.07 13.70
C GLU A 83 -6.51 -5.36 14.05
N GLU A 84 -7.67 -5.96 13.73
CA GLU A 84 -8.95 -5.49 14.27
C GLU A 84 -8.80 -5.52 15.79
N GLU A 85 -8.74 -4.35 16.43
CA GLU A 85 -8.87 -4.26 17.88
C GLU A 85 -10.21 -4.91 18.23
N GLU A 86 -10.14 -6.16 18.69
CA GLU A 86 -11.22 -6.87 19.35
C GLU A 86 -11.65 -5.95 20.50
N ASN A 87 -12.73 -5.19 20.30
CA ASN A 87 -13.23 -4.25 21.28
C ASN A 87 -13.70 -5.03 22.50
N ARG A 88 -12.78 -5.25 23.45
CA ARG A 88 -13.03 -5.80 24.78
C ARG A 88 -13.64 -4.71 25.66
N ASP A 89 -14.73 -4.12 25.22
CA ASP A 89 -15.66 -3.42 26.12
C ASP A 89 -16.63 -4.45 26.70
N ALA A 90 -16.11 -5.22 27.66
CA ALA A 90 -16.90 -5.97 28.61
C ALA A 90 -16.30 -5.74 30.01
N SER A 91 -16.61 -4.60 30.62
CA SER A 91 -16.48 -4.39 32.06
C SER A 91 -17.53 -3.38 32.54
#